data_AF-A0A7Y2U2Z0-F1
#
_entry.id   AF-A0A7Y2U2Z0-F1
#
_cell.length_a   1.000
_cell.length_b   1.000
_cell.length_c   1.000
_cell.angle_alpha   90.00
_cell.angle_beta   90.00
_cell.angle_gamma   90.00
#
_symmetry.space_group_name_H-M   'P 1'
#
loop_
_entity.id
_entity.type
_entity.pdbx_description
1 polymer ?
#
loop_
_entity_poly.entity_id
_entity_poly.type
_entity_poly.pdbx_seq_one_letter_code
_entity_poly.pdbx_strand_id
1 'polypeptide(L)'
;MYEQVSHSLLNRILEDIKPEIRKKQLHYFYSRLGANFYAIHSLFHLLYGKRDDFEEQMARLVEVLAKNYIQRRKSAKRLDRQRESDHNWFLSQEWAAMALYANSFAGDLEGIGGRLAYLQELGVNMLHVMPILKCPPGASDGGYAVSDYRAVDERVGTMEDLEALAANLRQREMLLTLDVVVNHVSDQHEWAARARAGEKKYQDYFYIFDDRTVPDMFEETLPEIFPENAPGNFTWDPEMEKWVMTVFNTYQWDLNWSNPAVFIEMLDVLLFWANRGADILRLDAVAFLWKKIGTVSQNEREAHLILQLLKDCCQVTAPGVLFIAEAIVAPVEIIKYFGEDAVIAKECEIAYNATFMALLWDALATKNAKLLNQGISSLPDKLDRATWLNYIRCHDDIGLGFDDLDIRAVGYEPAAHRNFLIDYYT
;
A
#
# COMPACT_ATOMS: atom_id res chain seq x y z
N MET A 1 -5.33 -12.71 -27.01
CA MET A 1 -6.56 -13.13 -27.72
C MET A 1 -7.50 -11.93 -27.66
N TYR A 2 -7.95 -11.37 -28.78
CA TYR A 2 -8.83 -10.20 -28.78
C TYR A 2 -10.19 -10.61 -28.21
N GLU A 3 -10.51 -10.23 -26.97
CA GLU A 3 -11.74 -10.64 -26.32
C GLU A 3 -12.86 -9.63 -26.63
N GLN A 4 -13.87 -10.10 -27.37
CA GLN A 4 -14.97 -9.26 -27.85
C GLN A 4 -15.84 -8.71 -26.70
N VAL A 5 -15.89 -9.40 -25.55
CA VAL A 5 -16.72 -9.04 -24.40
C VAL A 5 -16.20 -7.78 -23.71
N SER A 6 -14.92 -7.75 -23.31
CA SER A 6 -14.33 -6.58 -22.65
C SER A 6 -14.31 -5.37 -23.59
N HIS A 7 -14.05 -5.56 -24.88
CA HIS A 7 -14.11 -4.46 -25.86
C HIS A 7 -15.52 -3.88 -26.01
N SER A 8 -16.55 -4.73 -26.09
CA SER A 8 -17.94 -4.30 -26.16
C SER A 8 -18.37 -3.55 -24.89
N LEU A 9 -17.98 -4.04 -23.72
CA LEU A 9 -18.23 -3.38 -22.44
C LEU A 9 -17.52 -2.02 -22.37
N LEU A 10 -16.26 -1.92 -22.80
CA LEU A 10 -15.55 -0.64 -22.86
C LEU A 10 -16.30 0.37 -23.74
N ASN A 11 -16.76 -0.03 -24.93
CA ASN A 11 -17.51 0.87 -25.80
C ASN A 11 -18.80 1.35 -25.15
N ARG A 12 -19.56 0.46 -24.49
CA ARG A 12 -20.76 0.86 -23.71
C ARG A 12 -20.43 1.84 -22.59
N ILE A 13 -19.38 1.57 -21.80
CA ILE A 13 -18.93 2.48 -20.74
C ILE A 13 -18.56 3.84 -21.34
N LEU A 14 -17.77 3.87 -22.42
CA LEU A 14 -17.41 5.11 -23.11
C LEU A 14 -18.64 5.81 -23.72
N GLU A 15 -19.69 5.07 -24.06
CA GLU A 15 -21.00 5.56 -24.52
C GLU A 15 -21.83 6.24 -23.43
N ASP A 16 -21.65 5.81 -22.17
CA ASP A 16 -22.42 6.27 -21.02
C ASP A 16 -21.66 7.23 -20.09
N ILE A 17 -20.34 7.41 -20.29
CA ILE A 17 -19.53 8.37 -19.53
C ILE A 17 -20.16 9.77 -19.55
N LYS A 18 -20.15 10.42 -18.38
CA LYS A 18 -20.67 11.77 -18.16
C LYS A 18 -20.22 12.75 -19.28
N PRO A 19 -21.13 13.52 -19.88
CA PRO A 19 -20.84 14.41 -21.01
C PRO A 19 -19.68 15.39 -20.78
N GLU A 20 -19.46 15.80 -19.53
CA GLU A 20 -18.38 16.71 -19.12
C GLU A 20 -16.98 16.12 -19.33
N ILE A 21 -16.84 14.80 -19.19
CA ILE A 21 -15.58 14.07 -19.39
C ILE A 21 -15.30 13.94 -20.89
N ARG A 22 -16.31 13.60 -21.68
CA ARG A 22 -16.23 13.41 -23.14
C ARG A 22 -15.74 14.63 -23.91
N LYS A 23 -16.06 15.83 -23.42
CA LYS A 23 -15.66 17.10 -24.07
C LYS A 23 -14.17 17.43 -23.93
N LYS A 24 -13.38 16.68 -23.16
CA LYS A 24 -11.95 16.94 -22.92
C LYS A 24 -11.05 16.16 -23.89
N GLN A 25 -9.89 16.72 -24.24
CA GLN A 25 -8.87 16.02 -25.04
C GLN A 25 -8.16 14.95 -24.18
N LEU A 26 -8.64 13.71 -24.24
CA LEU A 26 -8.22 12.59 -23.40
C LEU A 26 -7.44 11.50 -24.17
N HIS A 27 -6.74 11.86 -25.26
CA HIS A 27 -6.09 10.89 -26.15
C HIS A 27 -5.13 9.92 -25.43
N TYR A 28 -4.22 10.39 -24.57
CA TYR A 28 -3.33 9.50 -23.80
C TYR A 28 -4.11 8.60 -22.84
N PHE A 29 -5.15 9.15 -22.18
CA PHE A 29 -6.00 8.37 -21.28
C PHE A 29 -6.70 7.24 -22.03
N TYR A 30 -7.37 7.52 -23.15
CA TYR A 30 -8.05 6.48 -23.94
C TYR A 30 -7.06 5.48 -24.53
N SER A 31 -5.85 5.92 -24.92
CA SER A 31 -4.82 5.01 -25.42
C SER A 31 -4.35 4.04 -24.34
N ARG A 32 -4.06 4.55 -23.14
CA ARG A 32 -3.66 3.70 -21.99
C ARG A 32 -4.81 2.83 -21.50
N LEU A 33 -6.03 3.38 -21.43
CA LEU A 33 -7.21 2.62 -21.06
C LEU A 33 -7.44 1.47 -22.06
N GLY A 34 -7.45 1.74 -23.36
CA GLY A 34 -7.59 0.71 -24.38
C GLY A 34 -6.51 -0.37 -24.32
N ALA A 35 -5.26 0.00 -24.01
CA ALA A 35 -4.16 -0.94 -23.87
C ALA A 35 -4.27 -1.83 -22.62
N ASN A 36 -4.78 -1.30 -21.51
CA ASN A 36 -4.83 -2.00 -20.22
C ASN A 36 -6.22 -2.57 -19.85
N PHE A 37 -7.29 -2.18 -20.55
CA PHE A 37 -8.67 -2.48 -20.14
C PHE A 37 -8.94 -3.99 -20.07
N TYR A 38 -8.35 -4.79 -20.95
CA TYR A 38 -8.54 -6.25 -20.90
C TYR A 38 -7.97 -6.85 -19.59
N ALA A 39 -6.77 -6.42 -19.18
CA ALA A 39 -6.15 -6.89 -17.94
C ALA A 39 -6.95 -6.42 -16.72
N ILE A 40 -7.30 -5.13 -16.68
CA ILE A 40 -8.17 -4.53 -15.64
C ILE A 40 -9.49 -5.30 -15.55
N HIS A 41 -10.18 -5.53 -16.67
CA HIS A 41 -11.44 -6.24 -16.73
C HIS A 41 -11.31 -7.67 -16.20
N SER A 42 -10.25 -8.39 -16.63
CA SER A 42 -10.02 -9.78 -16.24
C SER A 42 -9.78 -9.92 -14.74
N LEU A 43 -8.92 -9.06 -14.16
CA LEU A 43 -8.64 -9.03 -12.73
C LEU A 43 -9.88 -8.63 -11.91
N PHE A 44 -10.58 -7.57 -12.33
CA PHE A 44 -11.81 -7.13 -11.66
C PHE A 44 -12.91 -8.20 -11.73
N HIS A 45 -13.04 -8.93 -12.85
CA HIS A 45 -13.96 -10.06 -12.97
C HIS A 45 -13.55 -11.25 -12.12
N LEU A 46 -12.26 -11.54 -11.98
CA LEU A 46 -11.78 -12.61 -11.11
C LEU A 46 -12.13 -12.34 -9.64
N LEU A 47 -12.00 -11.09 -9.20
CA LEU A 47 -12.31 -10.67 -7.83
C LEU A 47 -13.82 -10.51 -7.59
N TYR A 48 -14.55 -9.92 -8.54
CA TYR A 48 -15.91 -9.39 -8.30
C TYR A 48 -16.97 -9.85 -9.32
N GLY A 49 -16.61 -10.68 -10.29
CA GLY A 49 -17.46 -11.00 -11.46
C GLY A 49 -18.75 -11.76 -11.17
N LYS A 50 -18.92 -12.30 -9.96
CA LYS A 50 -20.14 -13.01 -9.54
C LYS A 50 -21.23 -12.09 -9.00
N ARG A 51 -20.96 -10.78 -8.88
CA ARG A 51 -21.90 -9.82 -8.30
C ARG A 51 -22.87 -9.27 -9.34
N ASP A 52 -24.11 -9.03 -8.92
CA ASP A 52 -25.14 -8.46 -9.79
C ASP A 52 -24.85 -7.00 -10.20
N ASP A 53 -24.08 -6.26 -9.39
CA ASP A 53 -23.67 -4.88 -9.64
C ASP A 53 -22.34 -4.75 -10.41
N PHE A 54 -21.83 -5.84 -11.00
CA PHE A 54 -20.51 -5.88 -11.66
C PHE A 54 -20.34 -4.80 -12.74
N GLU A 55 -21.27 -4.68 -13.68
CA GLU A 55 -21.16 -3.70 -14.78
C GLU A 55 -21.22 -2.26 -14.26
N GLU A 56 -22.04 -2.00 -13.23
CA GLU A 56 -22.14 -0.68 -12.58
C GLU A 56 -20.82 -0.30 -11.91
N GLN A 57 -20.22 -1.21 -11.14
CA GLN A 57 -18.95 -0.95 -10.46
C GLN A 57 -17.79 -0.81 -11.47
N MET A 58 -17.80 -1.57 -12.57
CA MET A 58 -16.83 -1.41 -13.65
C MET A 58 -16.95 -0.04 -14.32
N ALA A 59 -18.17 0.44 -14.58
CA ALA A 59 -18.39 1.79 -15.10
C ALA A 59 -17.88 2.86 -14.11
N ARG A 60 -18.20 2.70 -12.82
CA ARG A 60 -17.72 3.58 -11.74
C ARG A 60 -16.19 3.61 -11.65
N LEU A 61 -15.53 2.46 -11.80
CA LEU A 61 -14.07 2.37 -11.84
C LEU A 61 -13.50 3.22 -12.96
N VAL A 62 -14.01 3.08 -14.19
CA VAL A 62 -13.55 3.88 -15.34
C VAL A 62 -13.83 5.37 -15.14
N GLU A 63 -14.96 5.74 -14.53
CA GLU A 63 -15.23 7.13 -14.16
C GLU A 63 -14.19 7.70 -13.17
N VAL A 64 -13.79 6.94 -12.15
CA VAL A 64 -12.77 7.34 -11.17
C VAL A 64 -11.42 7.54 -11.85
N LEU A 65 -11.01 6.64 -12.75
CA LEU A 65 -9.79 6.77 -13.55
C LEU A 65 -9.83 8.06 -14.39
N ALA A 66 -10.93 8.29 -15.12
CA ALA A 66 -11.08 9.46 -15.98
C ALA A 66 -11.08 10.77 -15.19
N LYS A 67 -11.82 10.82 -14.07
CA LYS A 67 -11.88 11.98 -13.17
C LYS A 67 -10.50 12.34 -12.64
N ASN A 68 -9.74 11.36 -12.16
CA ASN A 68 -8.39 11.61 -11.64
C ASN A 68 -7.41 12.01 -12.74
N TYR A 69 -7.48 11.40 -13.92
CA TYR A 69 -6.66 11.81 -15.05
C TYR A 69 -6.96 13.27 -15.46
N ILE A 70 -8.24 13.67 -15.44
CA ILE A 70 -8.65 15.04 -15.72
C ILE A 70 -8.05 16.02 -14.71
N GLN A 71 -8.11 15.69 -13.42
CA GLN A 71 -7.59 16.51 -12.32
C GLN A 71 -6.05 16.57 -12.30
N ARG A 72 -5.37 15.56 -12.85
CA ARG A 72 -3.91 15.49 -12.91
C ARG A 72 -3.30 16.70 -13.63
N ARG A 73 -2.39 17.40 -12.93
CA ARG A 73 -1.73 18.64 -13.40
C ARG A 73 -0.94 18.40 -14.69
N LYS A 74 -0.82 19.42 -15.54
CA LYS A 74 -0.06 19.34 -16.82
C LYS A 74 1.41 18.96 -16.60
N SER A 75 2.04 19.45 -15.53
CA SER A 75 3.40 19.10 -15.14
C SER A 75 3.54 17.62 -14.78
N ALA A 76 2.60 17.07 -14.00
CA ALA A 76 2.55 15.66 -13.65
C ALA A 76 2.35 14.78 -14.90
N LYS A 77 1.44 15.15 -15.81
CA LYS A 77 1.28 14.47 -17.12
C LYS A 77 2.52 14.51 -18.01
N ARG A 78 3.35 15.56 -17.89
CA ARG A 78 4.65 15.62 -18.59
C ARG A 78 5.65 14.65 -17.97
N LEU A 79 5.71 14.62 -16.63
CA LEU A 79 6.56 13.70 -15.89
C LEU A 79 6.18 12.24 -16.15
N ASP A 80 4.88 11.92 -16.17
CA ASP A 80 4.41 10.58 -16.55
C ASP A 80 4.99 10.14 -17.89
N ARG A 81 4.90 10.99 -18.92
CA ARG A 81 5.42 10.68 -20.25
C ARG A 81 6.94 10.54 -20.29
N GLN A 82 7.65 11.30 -19.45
CA GLN A 82 9.10 11.17 -19.31
C GLN A 82 9.45 9.82 -18.66
N ARG A 83 8.78 9.44 -17.58
CA ARG A 83 8.95 8.15 -16.89
C ARG A 83 8.48 6.96 -17.73
N GLU A 84 7.48 7.13 -18.59
CA GLU A 84 7.07 6.11 -19.57
C GLU A 84 8.12 5.88 -20.66
N SER A 85 8.96 6.89 -20.97
CA SER A 85 10.02 6.72 -21.96
C SER A 85 11.25 5.97 -21.42
N ASP A 86 11.41 5.92 -20.11
CA ASP A 86 12.42 5.12 -19.40
C ASP A 86 11.79 4.40 -18.22
N HIS A 87 11.37 3.15 -18.45
CA HIS A 87 10.74 2.33 -17.43
C HIS A 87 11.67 1.90 -16.28
N ASN A 88 12.96 2.20 -16.34
CA ASN A 88 13.96 1.83 -15.34
C ASN A 88 14.44 3.03 -14.51
N TRP A 89 13.81 4.21 -14.65
CA TRP A 89 14.24 5.45 -13.99
C TRP A 89 14.45 5.33 -12.48
N PHE A 90 13.69 4.47 -11.80
CA PHE A 90 13.74 4.23 -10.36
C PHE A 90 14.76 3.15 -9.93
N LEU A 91 15.38 2.46 -10.88
CA LEU A 91 16.44 1.48 -10.64
C LEU A 91 17.85 2.13 -10.59
N SER A 92 17.93 3.45 -10.72
CA SER A 92 19.21 4.17 -10.67
C SER A 92 19.91 3.96 -9.32
N GLN A 93 21.20 3.66 -9.36
CA GLN A 93 22.07 3.60 -8.17
C GLN A 93 22.24 4.97 -7.48
N GLU A 94 21.78 6.05 -8.10
CA GLU A 94 21.85 7.39 -7.54
C GLU A 94 20.76 7.66 -6.51
N TRP A 95 19.72 6.82 -6.42
CA TRP A 95 18.66 6.99 -5.44
C TRP A 95 19.13 6.65 -4.02
N ALA A 96 19.07 7.62 -3.12
CA ALA A 96 19.29 7.48 -1.69
C ALA A 96 18.08 8.04 -0.95
N ALA A 97 17.39 7.15 -0.22
CA ALA A 97 16.14 7.47 0.45
C ALA A 97 16.34 7.80 1.94
N MET A 98 15.49 8.68 2.47
CA MET A 98 15.35 8.92 3.90
C MET A 98 13.88 8.90 4.28
N ALA A 99 13.51 8.05 5.25
CA ALA A 99 12.19 8.06 5.87
C ALA A 99 12.22 8.89 7.16
N LEU A 100 11.23 9.74 7.37
CA LEU A 100 11.16 10.63 8.54
C LEU A 100 9.72 11.00 8.91
N TYR A 101 9.52 11.25 10.21
CA TYR A 101 8.33 11.96 10.68
C TYR A 101 8.58 13.47 10.64
N ALA A 102 7.62 14.22 10.10
CA ALA A 102 7.73 15.67 9.97
C ALA A 102 7.97 16.37 11.31
N ASN A 103 7.17 16.01 12.33
CA ASN A 103 7.27 16.57 13.68
C ASN A 103 8.64 16.34 14.34
N SER A 104 9.19 15.13 14.21
CA SER A 104 10.43 14.74 14.87
C SER A 104 11.67 15.28 14.15
N PHE A 105 11.62 15.38 12.82
CA PHE A 105 12.75 15.85 12.03
C PHE A 105 12.84 17.38 11.96
N ALA A 106 11.71 18.05 11.71
CA ALA A 106 11.69 19.49 11.44
C ALA A 106 10.45 20.24 11.96
N GLY A 107 9.65 19.62 12.82
CA GLY A 107 8.43 20.22 13.40
C GLY A 107 7.18 20.03 12.54
N ASP A 108 7.26 20.29 11.24
CA ASP A 108 6.15 20.18 10.30
C ASP A 108 6.65 20.09 8.83
N LEU A 109 5.72 20.08 7.88
CA LEU A 109 6.02 20.02 6.44
C LEU A 109 6.76 21.27 5.93
N GLU A 110 6.47 22.45 6.48
CA GLU A 110 7.20 23.69 6.14
C GLU A 110 8.66 23.61 6.62
N GLY A 111 8.85 23.11 7.84
CA GLY A 111 10.14 22.85 8.44
C GLY A 111 10.97 21.87 7.61
N ILE A 112 10.38 20.79 7.10
CA ILE A 112 11.06 19.89 6.13
C ILE A 112 11.48 20.70 4.90
N GLY A 113 10.60 21.53 4.36
CA GLY A 113 10.89 22.43 3.24
C GLY A 113 12.13 23.30 3.49
N GLY A 114 12.28 23.82 4.71
CA GLY A 114 13.45 24.57 5.16
C GLY A 114 14.75 23.76 5.30
N ARG A 115 14.67 22.43 5.31
CA ARG A 115 15.82 21.51 5.44
C ARG A 115 16.20 20.79 4.15
N LEU A 116 15.55 21.06 3.03
CA LEU A 116 15.86 20.40 1.75
C LEU A 116 17.32 20.60 1.31
N ALA A 117 17.93 21.75 1.57
CA ALA A 117 19.34 21.98 1.24
C ALA A 117 20.28 21.04 2.02
N TYR A 118 19.98 20.78 3.30
CA TYR A 118 20.71 19.82 4.12
C TYR A 118 20.54 18.40 3.59
N LEU A 119 19.31 17.99 3.24
CA LEU A 119 19.05 16.67 2.68
C LEU A 119 19.80 16.45 1.36
N GLN A 120 19.84 17.44 0.49
CA GLN A 120 20.61 17.38 -0.75
C GLN A 120 22.13 17.28 -0.50
N GLU A 121 22.66 18.04 0.46
CA GLU A 121 24.07 17.96 0.85
C GLU A 121 24.43 16.57 1.40
N LEU A 122 23.52 15.95 2.16
CA LEU A 122 23.65 14.58 2.64
C LEU A 122 23.58 13.53 1.50
N GLY A 123 23.11 13.92 0.32
CA GLY A 123 22.92 13.05 -0.83
C GLY A 123 21.55 12.38 -0.90
N VAL A 124 20.60 12.77 -0.03
CA VAL A 124 19.23 12.25 -0.06
C VAL A 124 18.46 12.87 -1.22
N ASN A 125 17.87 12.03 -2.06
CA ASN A 125 17.06 12.44 -3.22
C ASN A 125 15.74 11.66 -3.37
N MET A 126 15.39 10.85 -2.37
CA MET A 126 14.05 10.29 -2.20
C MET A 126 13.63 10.50 -0.74
N LEU A 127 12.53 11.23 -0.52
CA LEU A 127 12.04 11.55 0.80
C LEU A 127 10.74 10.80 1.08
N HIS A 128 10.75 9.94 2.10
CA HIS A 128 9.54 9.30 2.62
C HIS A 128 9.08 10.05 3.86
N VAL A 129 7.96 10.75 3.72
CA VAL A 129 7.33 11.44 4.84
C VAL A 129 6.29 10.50 5.44
N MET A 130 6.61 10.00 6.64
CA MET A 130 5.78 9.10 7.44
C MET A 130 4.39 9.72 7.71
N PRO A 131 3.37 8.91 8.09
CA PRO A 131 1.96 9.25 7.88
C PRO A 131 1.57 10.70 8.22
N ILE A 132 1.07 11.39 7.20
CA ILE A 132 0.62 12.80 7.28
C ILE A 132 -0.90 12.93 7.27
N LEU A 133 -1.61 11.81 7.16
CA LEU A 133 -3.06 11.78 7.04
C LEU A 133 -3.70 12.09 8.38
N LYS A 134 -4.83 12.80 8.35
CA LYS A 134 -5.57 13.12 9.57
C LYS A 134 -5.95 11.84 10.32
N CYS A 135 -5.60 11.77 11.61
CA CYS A 135 -5.92 10.65 12.50
C CYS A 135 -6.48 11.16 13.84
N PRO A 136 -6.96 10.26 14.73
CA PRO A 136 -7.41 10.65 16.05
C PRO A 136 -6.28 11.26 16.90
N PRO A 137 -6.59 12.19 17.81
CA PRO A 137 -5.63 12.61 18.83
C PRO A 137 -5.39 11.46 19.81
N GLY A 138 -4.14 11.04 19.99
CA GLY A 138 -3.76 9.96 20.90
C GLY A 138 -3.69 8.60 20.22
N ALA A 139 -4.73 7.77 20.39
CA ALA A 139 -4.82 6.40 19.87
C ALA A 139 -4.88 6.39 18.33
N SER A 140 -3.71 6.53 17.72
CA SER A 140 -3.54 6.73 16.28
C SER A 140 -2.50 5.80 15.68
N ASP A 141 -1.84 4.99 16.50
CA ASP A 141 -0.75 4.11 16.07
C ASP A 141 0.29 4.87 15.24
N GLY A 142 0.84 5.96 15.78
CA GLY A 142 1.81 6.80 15.06
C GLY A 142 1.28 7.48 13.78
N GLY A 143 -0.04 7.51 13.57
CA GLY A 143 -0.70 8.06 12.38
C GLY A 143 -1.30 7.02 11.43
N TYR A 144 -1.17 5.73 11.73
CA TYR A 144 -1.72 4.64 10.91
C TYR A 144 -3.23 4.41 11.09
N ALA A 145 -3.86 4.91 12.15
CA ALA A 145 -5.33 4.91 12.25
C ALA A 145 -5.93 6.15 11.55
N VAL A 146 -6.17 6.07 10.24
CA VAL A 146 -6.61 7.23 9.43
C VAL A 146 -8.09 7.59 9.65
N SER A 147 -8.38 8.84 10.01
CA SER A 147 -9.75 9.39 10.13
C SER A 147 -10.25 10.08 8.86
N ASP A 148 -9.36 10.63 8.03
CA ASP A 148 -9.71 11.24 6.74
C ASP A 148 -8.56 11.14 5.75
N TYR A 149 -8.75 10.31 4.71
CA TYR A 149 -7.77 10.10 3.65
C TYR A 149 -7.48 11.33 2.78
N ARG A 150 -8.31 12.38 2.83
CA ARG A 150 -8.18 13.57 1.96
C ARG A 150 -7.73 14.82 2.71
N ALA A 151 -7.46 14.70 4.01
CA ALA A 151 -6.95 15.77 4.85
C ALA A 151 -5.53 15.47 5.35
N VAL A 152 -4.70 16.51 5.38
CA VAL A 152 -3.42 16.48 6.11
C VAL A 152 -3.73 16.73 7.59
N ASP A 153 -3.02 16.02 8.47
CA ASP A 153 -3.12 16.20 9.91
C ASP A 153 -2.56 17.57 10.32
N GLU A 154 -3.32 18.31 11.13
CA GLU A 154 -2.93 19.66 11.58
C GLU A 154 -1.61 19.69 12.36
N ARG A 155 -1.18 18.57 12.95
CA ARG A 155 0.11 18.44 13.64
C ARG A 155 1.30 18.51 12.71
N VAL A 156 1.11 18.21 11.42
CA VAL A 156 2.18 18.24 10.42
C VAL A 156 2.02 19.35 9.39
N GLY A 157 0.85 19.98 9.29
CA GLY A 157 0.62 21.17 8.48
C GLY A 157 -0.67 21.12 7.68
N THR A 158 -0.66 21.76 6.51
CA THR A 158 -1.81 21.88 5.61
C THR A 158 -1.58 21.17 4.28
N MET A 159 -2.64 21.08 3.47
CA MET A 159 -2.51 20.57 2.11
C MET A 159 -1.62 21.47 1.24
N GLU A 160 -1.69 22.78 1.45
CA GLU A 160 -0.87 23.78 0.78
C GLU A 160 0.62 23.56 1.10
N ASP A 161 0.95 23.25 2.36
CA ASP A 161 2.34 22.97 2.78
C ASP A 161 2.88 21.71 2.10
N LEU A 162 2.06 20.65 1.99
CA LEU A 162 2.44 19.45 1.25
C LEU A 162 2.68 19.74 -0.23
N GLU A 163 1.77 20.47 -0.88
CA GLU A 163 1.91 20.81 -2.30
C GLU A 163 3.15 21.69 -2.55
N ALA A 164 3.47 22.60 -1.61
CA ALA A 164 4.69 23.39 -1.63
C ALA A 164 5.94 22.52 -1.46
N LEU A 165 5.94 21.58 -0.51
CA LEU A 165 7.02 20.61 -0.32
C LEU A 165 7.24 19.77 -1.58
N ALA A 166 6.18 19.19 -2.14
CA ALA A 166 6.24 18.39 -3.36
C ALA A 166 6.78 19.18 -4.56
N ALA A 167 6.38 20.46 -4.70
CA ALA A 167 6.91 21.33 -5.73
C ALA A 167 8.41 21.63 -5.54
N ASN A 168 8.84 21.88 -4.31
CA ASN A 168 10.24 22.15 -3.98
C ASN A 168 11.15 20.94 -4.17
N LEU A 169 10.70 19.74 -3.78
CA LEU A 169 11.38 18.47 -4.04
C LEU A 169 11.55 18.25 -5.55
N ARG A 170 10.49 18.50 -6.32
CA ARG A 170 10.52 18.33 -7.79
C ARG A 170 11.49 19.27 -8.49
N GLN A 171 11.62 20.51 -8.02
CA GLN A 171 12.63 21.46 -8.54
C GLN A 171 14.07 21.02 -8.26
N ARG A 172 14.24 20.14 -7.28
CA ARG A 172 15.51 19.57 -6.82
C ARG A 172 15.77 18.16 -7.35
N GLU A 173 14.92 17.68 -8.25
CA GLU A 173 14.98 16.32 -8.79
C GLU A 173 14.87 15.24 -7.70
N MET A 174 14.21 15.58 -6.60
CA MET A 174 13.94 14.67 -5.48
C MET A 174 12.54 14.06 -5.60
N LEU A 175 12.39 12.82 -5.12
CA LEU A 175 11.13 12.09 -5.10
C LEU A 175 10.40 12.27 -3.77
N LEU A 176 9.08 12.39 -3.82
CA LEU A 176 8.22 12.34 -2.64
C LEU A 176 7.54 10.97 -2.52
N THR A 177 7.74 10.32 -1.38
CA THR A 177 7.06 9.09 -0.97
C THR A 177 6.11 9.38 0.19
N LEU A 178 4.86 8.94 0.08
CA LEU A 178 3.83 9.08 1.12
C LEU A 178 3.23 7.73 1.49
N ASP A 179 2.87 7.57 2.76
CA ASP A 179 2.07 6.44 3.23
C ASP A 179 0.61 6.57 2.83
N VAL A 180 0.03 5.46 2.40
CA VAL A 180 -1.42 5.28 2.31
C VAL A 180 -1.77 3.98 3.00
N VAL A 181 -2.51 4.10 4.09
CA VAL A 181 -3.05 2.96 4.81
C VAL A 181 -4.16 2.34 3.99
N VAL A 182 -3.99 1.10 3.53
CA VAL A 182 -4.94 0.46 2.61
C VAL A 182 -5.77 -0.61 3.27
N ASN A 183 -5.28 -1.23 4.35
CA ASN A 183 -6.01 -2.32 5.00
C ASN A 183 -7.15 -1.85 5.90
N HIS A 184 -6.98 -0.75 6.64
CA HIS A 184 -7.89 -0.37 7.71
C HIS A 184 -8.05 1.15 7.81
N VAL A 185 -9.07 1.61 8.54
CA VAL A 185 -9.27 3.03 8.91
C VAL A 185 -9.42 3.15 10.42
N SER A 186 -9.28 4.36 10.96
CA SER A 186 -9.74 4.65 12.31
C SER A 186 -11.24 4.37 12.44
N ASP A 187 -11.65 3.89 13.60
CA ASP A 187 -13.05 3.84 14.02
C ASP A 187 -13.73 5.24 14.06
N GLN A 188 -12.97 6.34 14.00
CA GLN A 188 -13.46 7.72 13.84
C GLN A 188 -13.56 8.18 12.38
N HIS A 189 -13.24 7.31 11.41
CA HIS A 189 -13.40 7.62 9.99
C HIS A 189 -14.87 7.80 9.61
N GLU A 190 -15.17 8.66 8.62
CA GLU A 190 -16.56 8.91 8.17
C GLU A 190 -17.28 7.60 7.83
N TRP A 191 -16.59 6.67 7.17
CA TRP A 191 -17.14 5.35 6.83
C TRP A 191 -17.55 4.54 8.08
N ALA A 192 -16.72 4.52 9.13
CA ALA A 192 -17.04 3.82 10.38
C ALA A 192 -18.22 4.51 11.09
N ALA A 193 -18.23 5.84 11.16
CA ALA A 193 -19.34 6.61 11.73
C ALA A 193 -20.68 6.34 11.01
N ARG A 194 -20.65 6.25 9.68
CA ARG A 194 -21.85 5.93 8.87
C ARG A 194 -22.27 4.46 8.99
N ALA A 195 -21.32 3.55 9.17
CA ALA A 195 -21.61 2.15 9.49
C ALA A 195 -22.32 2.02 10.85
N ARG A 196 -21.84 2.73 11.88
CA ARG A 196 -22.51 2.83 13.20
C ARG A 196 -23.90 3.44 13.09
N ALA A 197 -24.09 4.43 12.22
CA ALA A 197 -25.40 5.03 11.95
C ALA A 197 -26.39 4.10 11.20
N GLY A 198 -26.00 2.87 10.87
CA GLY A 198 -26.86 1.87 10.24
C GLY A 198 -26.90 1.95 8.71
N GLU A 199 -26.03 2.74 8.07
CA GLU A 199 -26.00 2.83 6.62
C GLU A 199 -25.39 1.57 6.01
N LYS A 200 -26.23 0.70 5.42
CA LYS A 200 -25.83 -0.61 4.88
C LYS A 200 -24.62 -0.55 3.94
N LYS A 201 -24.56 0.45 3.06
CA LYS A 201 -23.41 0.67 2.16
C LYS A 201 -22.07 0.70 2.92
N TYR A 202 -22.02 1.41 4.04
CA TYR A 202 -20.79 1.58 4.83
C TYR A 202 -20.57 0.44 5.81
N GLN A 203 -21.62 -0.23 6.28
CA GLN A 203 -21.44 -1.50 6.99
C GLN A 203 -20.75 -2.54 6.10
N ASP A 204 -21.10 -2.59 4.81
CA ASP A 204 -20.47 -3.48 3.83
C ASP A 204 -19.03 -3.07 3.45
N TYR A 205 -18.52 -1.93 3.95
CA TYR A 205 -17.11 -1.56 3.81
C TYR A 205 -16.22 -2.26 4.85
N PHE A 206 -16.82 -2.93 5.84
CA PHE A 206 -16.10 -3.58 6.93
C PHE A 206 -16.56 -5.04 7.09
N TYR A 207 -15.83 -5.79 7.90
CA TYR A 207 -16.24 -7.12 8.36
C TYR A 207 -16.98 -6.99 9.69
N ILE A 208 -18.32 -6.88 9.61
CA ILE A 208 -19.21 -6.66 10.76
C ILE A 208 -20.13 -7.87 10.95
N PHE A 209 -20.26 -8.33 12.20
CA PHE A 209 -21.02 -9.54 12.56
C PHE A 209 -21.93 -9.30 13.76
N ASP A 210 -23.11 -9.93 13.75
CA ASP A 210 -24.10 -9.82 14.83
C ASP A 210 -23.70 -10.58 16.10
N ASP A 211 -22.95 -11.67 15.94
CA ASP A 211 -22.49 -12.54 17.02
C ASP A 211 -21.08 -13.08 16.73
N ARG A 212 -20.58 -13.91 17.66
CA ARG A 212 -19.23 -14.49 17.59
C ARG A 212 -19.10 -15.70 16.65
N THR A 213 -20.17 -16.19 16.04
CA THR A 213 -20.14 -17.44 15.25
C THR A 213 -19.11 -17.38 14.12
N VAL A 214 -19.12 -16.33 13.30
CA VAL A 214 -18.13 -16.15 12.22
C VAL A 214 -16.79 -15.61 12.73
N PRO A 215 -16.75 -14.61 13.65
CA PRO A 215 -15.50 -14.19 14.28
C PRO A 215 -14.67 -15.35 14.85
N ASP A 216 -15.29 -16.26 15.60
CA ASP A 216 -14.58 -17.40 16.21
C ASP A 216 -13.99 -18.34 15.14
N MET A 217 -14.64 -18.50 13.98
CA MET A 217 -14.11 -19.30 12.86
C MET A 217 -12.86 -18.66 12.23
N PHE A 218 -12.74 -17.34 12.25
CA PHE A 218 -11.52 -16.66 11.81
C PHE A 218 -10.39 -16.82 12.85
N GLU A 219 -10.72 -16.62 14.13
CA GLU A 219 -9.77 -16.70 15.25
C GLU A 219 -9.09 -18.07 15.38
N GLU A 220 -9.69 -19.15 14.86
CA GLU A 220 -9.05 -20.47 14.81
C GLU A 220 -7.69 -20.47 14.08
N THR A 221 -7.47 -19.51 13.17
CA THR A 221 -6.29 -19.48 12.29
C THR A 221 -5.59 -18.13 12.20
N LEU A 222 -6.25 -17.02 12.57
CA LEU A 222 -5.63 -15.69 12.50
C LEU A 222 -4.53 -15.53 13.57
N PRO A 223 -3.35 -14.99 13.22
CA PRO A 223 -2.35 -14.63 14.21
C PRO A 223 -2.76 -13.34 14.95
N GLU A 224 -2.40 -13.23 16.23
CA GLU A 224 -2.52 -11.96 16.96
C GLU A 224 -1.29 -11.08 16.68
N ILE A 225 -1.51 -9.91 16.07
CA ILE A 225 -0.42 -8.98 15.76
C ILE A 225 0.01 -8.20 17.01
N PHE A 226 -0.96 -7.79 17.83
CA PHE A 226 -0.72 -7.03 19.07
C PHE A 226 -1.35 -7.71 20.30
N PRO A 227 -0.92 -8.93 20.66
CA PRO A 227 -1.55 -9.73 21.72
C PRO A 227 -1.58 -9.02 23.09
N GLU A 228 -0.61 -8.16 23.37
CA GLU A 228 -0.55 -7.40 24.63
C GLU A 228 -1.45 -6.17 24.66
N ASN A 229 -1.66 -5.51 23.50
CA ASN A 229 -2.37 -4.22 23.43
C ASN A 229 -3.83 -4.38 22.97
N ALA A 230 -4.08 -5.28 22.03
CA ALA A 230 -5.38 -5.55 21.41
C ALA A 230 -5.50 -7.06 21.15
N PRO A 231 -5.86 -7.86 22.18
CA PRO A 231 -5.97 -9.31 22.03
C PRO A 231 -7.13 -9.70 21.09
N GLY A 232 -6.93 -10.78 20.34
CA GLY A 232 -7.83 -11.23 19.27
C GLY A 232 -7.81 -10.36 18.02
N ASN A 233 -8.75 -10.65 17.11
CA ASN A 233 -8.86 -9.97 15.81
C ASN A 233 -10.21 -9.28 15.60
N PHE A 234 -11.06 -9.23 16.63
CA PHE A 234 -12.39 -8.63 16.57
C PHE A 234 -12.75 -7.88 17.83
N THR A 235 -13.28 -6.68 17.67
CA THR A 235 -13.72 -5.79 18.74
C THR A 235 -15.24 -5.69 18.74
N TRP A 236 -15.86 -5.75 19.92
CA TRP A 236 -17.29 -5.44 20.08
C TRP A 236 -17.49 -3.92 20.09
N ASP A 237 -18.26 -3.40 19.13
CA ASP A 237 -18.67 -2.01 19.09
C ASP A 237 -20.01 -1.85 19.85
N PRO A 238 -20.03 -1.15 21.00
CA PRO A 238 -21.24 -1.05 21.81
C PRO A 238 -22.30 -0.11 21.23
N GLU A 239 -21.94 0.80 20.31
CA GLU A 239 -22.89 1.72 19.68
C GLU A 239 -23.70 1.02 18.60
N MET A 240 -23.05 0.15 17.83
CA MET A 240 -23.66 -0.66 16.78
C MET A 240 -24.22 -1.99 17.29
N GLU A 241 -23.83 -2.42 18.50
CA GLU A 241 -24.10 -3.74 19.08
C GLU A 241 -23.68 -4.88 18.14
N LYS A 242 -22.44 -4.81 17.62
CA LYS A 242 -21.89 -5.77 16.67
C LYS A 242 -20.39 -5.98 16.86
N TRP A 243 -19.88 -7.10 16.40
CA TRP A 243 -18.45 -7.38 16.29
C TRP A 243 -17.90 -6.81 14.99
N VAL A 244 -16.72 -6.20 15.05
CA VAL A 244 -16.00 -5.66 13.89
C VAL A 244 -14.58 -6.21 13.87
N MET A 245 -14.09 -6.61 12.70
CA MET A 245 -12.72 -7.06 12.54
C MET A 245 -11.73 -5.90 12.75
N THR A 246 -10.74 -6.14 13.60
CA THR A 246 -9.68 -5.22 14.00
C THR A 246 -8.39 -6.01 14.20
N VAL A 247 -7.71 -6.37 13.11
CA VAL A 247 -6.49 -7.21 13.15
C VAL A 247 -5.32 -6.54 13.89
N PHE A 248 -5.33 -5.20 13.92
CA PHE A 248 -4.34 -4.39 14.61
C PHE A 248 -4.91 -3.89 15.95
N ASN A 249 -4.93 -2.58 16.21
CA ASN A 249 -5.55 -2.05 17.41
C ASN A 249 -7.08 -2.09 17.31
N THR A 250 -7.77 -2.08 18.45
CA THR A 250 -9.25 -2.09 18.53
C THR A 250 -9.93 -0.89 17.85
N TYR A 251 -9.17 0.18 17.59
CA TYR A 251 -9.62 1.40 16.89
C TYR A 251 -9.23 1.44 15.40
N GLN A 252 -8.69 0.35 14.86
CA GLN A 252 -8.35 0.18 13.43
C GLN A 252 -9.28 -0.86 12.80
N TRP A 253 -10.31 -0.39 12.10
CA TRP A 253 -11.33 -1.25 11.48
C TRP A 253 -10.88 -1.71 10.08
N ASP A 254 -10.77 -3.02 9.90
CA ASP A 254 -10.36 -3.64 8.64
C ASP A 254 -11.40 -3.43 7.53
N LEU A 255 -10.93 -2.90 6.40
CA LEU A 255 -11.72 -2.70 5.20
C LEU A 255 -11.98 -4.03 4.49
N ASN A 256 -13.21 -4.20 4.00
CA ASN A 256 -13.64 -5.38 3.27
C ASN A 256 -13.36 -5.25 1.77
N TRP A 257 -12.17 -5.67 1.35
CA TRP A 257 -11.75 -5.63 -0.06
C TRP A 257 -12.49 -6.62 -0.98
N SER A 258 -13.30 -7.54 -0.43
CA SER A 258 -14.24 -8.33 -1.24
C SER A 258 -15.39 -7.49 -1.81
N ASN A 259 -15.58 -6.26 -1.30
CA ASN A 259 -16.50 -5.28 -1.84
C ASN A 259 -15.81 -4.40 -2.91
N PRO A 260 -16.23 -4.44 -4.19
CA PRO A 260 -15.63 -3.61 -5.24
C PRO A 260 -15.73 -2.12 -4.97
N ALA A 261 -16.71 -1.66 -4.18
CA ALA A 261 -16.80 -0.26 -3.80
C ALA A 261 -15.60 0.19 -2.96
N VAL A 262 -15.11 -0.66 -2.05
CA VAL A 262 -13.90 -0.37 -1.24
C VAL A 262 -12.67 -0.25 -2.14
N PHE A 263 -12.49 -1.19 -3.08
CA PHE A 263 -11.42 -1.11 -4.08
C PHE A 263 -11.43 0.23 -4.83
N ILE A 264 -12.61 0.64 -5.34
CA ILE A 264 -12.76 1.87 -6.12
C ILE A 264 -12.49 3.13 -5.28
N GLU A 265 -12.94 3.16 -4.02
CA GLU A 265 -12.67 4.29 -3.10
C GLU A 265 -11.17 4.40 -2.79
N MET A 266 -10.51 3.28 -2.47
CA MET A 266 -9.08 3.28 -2.16
C MET A 266 -8.22 3.61 -3.37
N LEU A 267 -8.61 3.17 -4.58
CA LEU A 267 -7.97 3.63 -5.80
C LEU A 267 -8.14 5.15 -6.00
N ASP A 268 -9.31 5.73 -5.74
CA ASP A 268 -9.50 7.19 -5.79
C ASP A 268 -8.61 7.91 -4.76
N VAL A 269 -8.40 7.34 -3.57
CA VAL A 269 -7.47 7.85 -2.55
C VAL A 269 -6.02 7.83 -3.04
N LEU A 270 -5.56 6.71 -3.61
CA LEU A 270 -4.19 6.60 -4.15
C LEU A 270 -3.96 7.62 -5.28
N LEU A 271 -4.92 7.72 -6.21
CA LEU A 271 -4.83 8.66 -7.33
C LEU A 271 -4.94 10.13 -6.88
N PHE A 272 -5.66 10.40 -5.79
CA PHE A 272 -5.70 11.72 -5.17
C PHE A 272 -4.32 12.17 -4.69
N TRP A 273 -3.58 11.32 -3.95
CA TRP A 273 -2.24 11.65 -3.48
C TRP A 273 -1.20 11.71 -4.60
N ALA A 274 -1.33 10.83 -5.60
CA ALA A 274 -0.56 10.92 -6.85
C ALA A 274 -0.78 12.27 -7.58
N ASN A 275 -1.99 12.83 -7.52
CA ASN A 275 -2.32 14.13 -8.11
C ASN A 275 -1.83 15.31 -7.26
N ARG A 276 -1.54 15.08 -5.98
CA ARG A 276 -0.98 16.06 -5.03
C ARG A 276 0.55 16.08 -4.98
N GLY A 277 1.20 15.21 -5.74
CA GLY A 277 2.63 15.31 -6.03
C GLY A 277 3.47 14.14 -5.54
N ALA A 278 2.85 13.12 -4.91
CA ALA A 278 3.52 11.88 -4.60
C ALA A 278 4.08 11.22 -5.88
N ASP A 279 5.34 10.82 -5.82
CA ASP A 279 6.01 10.04 -6.85
C ASP A 279 5.91 8.54 -6.55
N ILE A 280 5.85 8.19 -5.26
CA ILE A 280 5.78 6.83 -4.76
C ILE A 280 4.74 6.79 -3.63
N LEU A 281 3.91 5.75 -3.60
CA LEU A 281 2.98 5.51 -2.49
C LEU A 281 3.38 4.21 -1.78
N ARG A 282 3.64 4.30 -0.48
CA ARG A 282 3.81 3.12 0.38
C ARG A 282 2.43 2.61 0.76
N LEU A 283 2.14 1.38 0.34
CA LEU A 283 0.89 0.70 0.63
C LEU A 283 1.10 -0.11 1.92
N ASP A 284 0.48 0.37 3.00
CA ASP A 284 0.64 -0.21 4.34
C ASP A 284 -0.26 -1.43 4.56
N ALA A 285 0.27 -2.46 5.21
CA ALA A 285 -0.44 -3.69 5.57
C ALA A 285 -1.04 -4.44 4.35
N VAL A 286 -0.34 -4.47 3.22
CA VAL A 286 -0.84 -5.12 1.99
C VAL A 286 -0.99 -6.64 2.10
N ALA A 287 -0.32 -7.28 3.07
CA ALA A 287 -0.51 -8.70 3.35
C ALA A 287 -1.93 -9.03 3.82
N PHE A 288 -2.62 -8.07 4.43
CA PHE A 288 -3.89 -8.29 5.11
C PHE A 288 -5.11 -7.94 4.26
N LEU A 289 -4.97 -7.48 3.01
CA LEU A 289 -6.10 -6.96 2.22
C LEU A 289 -7.27 -7.94 2.07
N TRP A 290 -7.01 -9.24 2.07
CA TRP A 290 -8.05 -10.25 1.86
C TRP A 290 -8.17 -11.22 3.03
N LYS A 291 -9.42 -11.42 3.50
CA LYS A 291 -9.73 -12.28 4.65
C LYS A 291 -10.41 -13.56 4.19
N LYS A 292 -9.93 -14.70 4.69
CA LYS A 292 -10.47 -16.01 4.33
C LYS A 292 -10.47 -16.95 5.52
N ILE A 293 -11.66 -17.45 5.86
CA ILE A 293 -11.85 -18.39 6.97
C ILE A 293 -10.98 -19.64 6.76
N GLY A 294 -10.35 -20.12 7.83
CA GLY A 294 -9.46 -21.28 7.81
C GLY A 294 -8.07 -21.01 7.25
N THR A 295 -7.69 -19.75 7.11
CA THR A 295 -6.36 -19.30 6.70
C THR A 295 -5.86 -18.22 7.66
N VAL A 296 -4.55 -17.96 7.63
CA VAL A 296 -3.96 -16.85 8.39
C VAL A 296 -4.36 -15.46 7.86
N SER A 297 -5.08 -15.38 6.72
CA SER A 297 -5.49 -14.13 6.05
C SER A 297 -4.34 -13.15 5.83
N GLN A 298 -3.19 -13.70 5.46
CA GLN A 298 -1.98 -12.97 5.08
C GLN A 298 -1.47 -13.53 3.75
N ASN A 299 -1.08 -12.64 2.83
CA ASN A 299 -0.55 -13.01 1.50
C ASN A 299 -1.52 -13.87 0.68
N GLU A 300 -2.83 -13.70 0.89
CA GLU A 300 -3.84 -14.39 0.09
C GLU A 300 -3.70 -13.97 -1.39
N ARG A 301 -3.98 -14.90 -2.31
CA ARG A 301 -3.86 -14.65 -3.75
C ARG A 301 -4.67 -13.43 -4.18
N GLU A 302 -5.84 -13.24 -3.61
CA GLU A 302 -6.71 -12.10 -3.89
C GLU A 302 -6.09 -10.75 -3.50
N ALA A 303 -5.24 -10.71 -2.46
CA ALA A 303 -4.49 -9.50 -2.11
C ALA A 303 -3.51 -9.12 -3.24
N HIS A 304 -2.78 -10.10 -3.79
CA HIS A 304 -1.91 -9.90 -4.95
C HIS A 304 -2.70 -9.45 -6.19
N LEU A 305 -3.85 -10.05 -6.48
CA LEU A 305 -4.73 -9.64 -7.58
C LEU A 305 -5.24 -8.20 -7.43
N ILE A 306 -5.53 -7.77 -6.20
CA ILE A 306 -5.89 -6.38 -5.90
C ILE A 306 -4.73 -5.45 -6.22
N LEU A 307 -3.49 -5.79 -5.83
CA LEU A 307 -2.31 -4.97 -6.12
C LEU A 307 -2.04 -4.89 -7.63
N GLN A 308 -2.20 -5.99 -8.38
CA GLN A 308 -2.10 -5.99 -9.85
C GLN A 308 -3.14 -5.06 -10.47
N LEU A 309 -4.37 -5.13 -9.99
CA LEU A 309 -5.45 -4.31 -10.50
C LEU A 309 -5.23 -2.82 -10.17
N LEU A 310 -4.79 -2.48 -8.94
CA LEU A 310 -4.37 -1.13 -8.57
C LEU A 310 -3.28 -0.63 -9.51
N LYS A 311 -2.30 -1.48 -9.82
CA LYS A 311 -1.19 -1.13 -10.71
C LYS A 311 -1.65 -0.83 -12.12
N ASP A 312 -2.45 -1.71 -12.72
CA ASP A 312 -2.99 -1.52 -14.07
C ASP A 312 -3.86 -0.26 -14.16
N CYS A 313 -4.70 -0.01 -13.15
CA CYS A 313 -5.47 1.22 -13.01
C CYS A 313 -4.58 2.47 -12.92
N CYS A 314 -3.48 2.40 -12.16
CA CYS A 314 -2.51 3.47 -12.04
C CYS A 314 -1.79 3.71 -13.37
N GLN A 315 -1.46 2.67 -14.14
CA GLN A 315 -0.86 2.82 -15.48
C GLN A 315 -1.76 3.59 -16.47
N VAL A 316 -3.08 3.52 -16.30
CA VAL A 316 -4.00 4.34 -17.10
C VAL A 316 -3.94 5.82 -16.72
N THR A 317 -3.92 6.12 -15.43
CA THR A 317 -4.17 7.47 -14.91
C THR A 317 -2.91 8.26 -14.57
N ALA A 318 -1.95 7.61 -13.91
CA ALA A 318 -0.74 8.20 -13.37
C ALA A 318 0.47 7.23 -13.49
N PRO A 319 0.86 6.81 -14.72
CA PRO A 319 1.83 5.74 -14.94
C PRO A 319 3.24 6.03 -14.41
N GLY A 320 3.56 7.29 -14.09
CA GLY A 320 4.82 7.67 -13.46
C GLY A 320 4.86 7.46 -11.95
N VAL A 321 3.80 6.93 -11.32
CA VAL A 321 3.74 6.64 -9.88
C VAL A 321 4.08 5.18 -9.61
N LEU A 322 4.93 4.96 -8.61
CA LEU A 322 5.34 3.63 -8.15
C LEU A 322 4.64 3.27 -6.84
N PHE A 323 4.57 1.97 -6.55
CA PHE A 323 4.15 1.47 -5.25
C PHE A 323 5.31 0.81 -4.49
N ILE A 324 5.34 1.06 -3.18
CA ILE A 324 6.10 0.26 -2.23
C ILE A 324 5.12 -0.68 -1.53
N ALA A 325 5.36 -1.99 -1.63
CA ALA A 325 4.68 -2.97 -0.78
C ALA A 325 5.34 -2.98 0.60
N GLU A 326 4.56 -2.72 1.65
CA GLU A 326 4.97 -3.09 3.00
C GLU A 326 4.42 -4.48 3.36
N ALA A 327 5.34 -5.45 3.37
CA ALA A 327 5.07 -6.82 3.80
C ALA A 327 6.30 -7.33 4.57
N ILE A 328 6.17 -7.48 5.89
CA ILE A 328 7.22 -8.03 6.76
C ILE A 328 6.98 -9.54 6.86
N VAL A 329 7.34 -10.25 5.79
CA VAL A 329 7.11 -11.70 5.64
C VAL A 329 8.40 -12.39 5.19
N ALA A 330 8.39 -13.71 5.08
CA ALA A 330 9.55 -14.45 4.60
C ALA A 330 9.94 -14.00 3.16
N PRO A 331 11.23 -14.08 2.76
CA PRO A 331 11.69 -13.66 1.44
C PRO A 331 10.86 -14.14 0.25
N VAL A 332 10.48 -15.42 0.30
CA VAL A 332 9.71 -16.10 -0.74
C VAL A 332 8.29 -15.56 -0.90
N GLU A 333 7.77 -14.93 0.16
CA GLU A 333 6.49 -14.23 0.13
C GLU A 333 6.68 -12.77 -0.33
N ILE A 334 7.74 -12.08 0.12
CA ILE A 334 7.97 -10.67 -0.29
C ILE A 334 8.13 -10.56 -1.81
N ILE A 335 8.80 -11.53 -2.44
CA ILE A 335 9.04 -11.44 -3.89
C ILE A 335 7.75 -11.49 -4.72
N LYS A 336 6.70 -12.13 -4.20
CA LYS A 336 5.39 -12.20 -4.87
C LYS A 336 4.75 -10.83 -5.02
N TYR A 337 5.09 -9.88 -4.16
CA TYR A 337 4.63 -8.48 -4.24
C TYR A 337 5.22 -7.68 -5.40
N PHE A 338 6.22 -8.22 -6.12
CA PHE A 338 6.59 -7.68 -7.44
C PHE A 338 5.64 -8.17 -8.54
N GLY A 339 5.00 -9.33 -8.35
CA GLY A 339 4.09 -9.99 -9.28
C GLY A 339 4.41 -11.49 -9.41
N GLU A 340 3.39 -12.34 -9.39
CA GLU A 340 3.55 -13.77 -9.71
C GLU A 340 3.39 -14.04 -11.22
N ASP A 341 4.08 -15.08 -11.72
CA ASP A 341 4.03 -15.54 -13.12
C ASP A 341 4.26 -14.44 -14.19
N ALA A 342 5.06 -13.44 -13.83
CA ALA A 342 5.40 -12.31 -14.69
C ALA A 342 6.91 -12.20 -14.90
N VAL A 343 7.32 -11.67 -16.06
CA VAL A 343 8.73 -11.32 -16.32
C VAL A 343 9.05 -9.91 -15.81
N ILE A 344 8.04 -9.03 -15.83
CA ILE A 344 8.10 -7.63 -15.44
C ILE A 344 7.21 -7.45 -14.21
N ALA A 345 7.62 -6.61 -13.26
CA ALA A 345 6.79 -6.28 -12.10
C ALA A 345 5.39 -5.80 -12.52
N LYS A 346 4.36 -6.41 -11.94
CA LYS A 346 2.94 -6.13 -12.20
C LYS A 346 2.16 -5.71 -10.96
N GLU A 347 2.78 -5.75 -9.79
CA GLU A 347 2.18 -5.36 -8.52
C GLU A 347 2.85 -4.08 -8.02
N CYS A 348 3.74 -4.19 -7.02
CA CYS A 348 4.56 -3.09 -6.56
C CYS A 348 5.92 -3.15 -7.25
N GLU A 349 6.53 -2.00 -7.51
CA GLU A 349 7.89 -1.96 -8.09
C GLU A 349 8.98 -1.98 -7.02
N ILE A 350 8.61 -1.61 -5.79
CA ILE A 350 9.53 -1.53 -4.67
C ILE A 350 8.99 -2.38 -3.53
N ALA A 351 9.85 -3.12 -2.86
CA ALA A 351 9.52 -3.84 -1.63
C ALA A 351 10.64 -3.68 -0.60
N TYR A 352 10.29 -3.62 0.68
CA TYR A 352 11.29 -3.59 1.75
C TYR A 352 12.07 -4.91 1.79
N ASN A 353 13.39 -4.81 1.90
CA ASN A 353 14.23 -5.98 2.11
C ASN A 353 14.39 -6.29 3.61
N ALA A 354 13.29 -6.67 4.25
CA ALA A 354 13.23 -6.93 5.69
C ALA A 354 14.22 -8.04 6.11
N THR A 355 14.39 -9.04 5.26
CA THR A 355 15.35 -10.13 5.49
C THR A 355 16.79 -9.63 5.50
N PHE A 356 17.19 -8.81 4.53
CA PHE A 356 18.54 -8.23 4.55
C PHE A 356 18.77 -7.37 5.81
N MET A 357 17.79 -6.55 6.18
CA MET A 357 17.86 -5.76 7.42
C MET A 357 18.06 -6.65 8.66
N ALA A 358 17.24 -7.68 8.84
CA ALA A 358 17.32 -8.59 9.97
C ALA A 358 18.65 -9.37 10.01
N LEU A 359 19.16 -9.79 8.86
CA LEU A 359 20.45 -10.48 8.75
C LEU A 359 21.66 -9.59 9.06
N LEU A 360 21.57 -8.27 8.86
CA LEU A 360 22.62 -7.33 9.30
C LEU A 360 22.72 -7.30 10.83
N TRP A 361 21.57 -7.28 11.52
CA TRP A 361 21.53 -7.33 12.99
C TRP A 361 21.95 -8.70 13.54
N ASP A 362 21.61 -9.79 12.86
CA ASP A 362 22.15 -11.12 13.17
C ASP A 362 23.68 -11.15 13.10
N ALA A 363 24.26 -10.70 11.98
CA ALA A 363 25.70 -10.72 11.76
C ALA A 363 26.45 -9.88 12.81
N LEU A 364 25.84 -8.80 13.29
CA LEU A 364 26.39 -7.96 14.35
C LEU A 364 26.42 -8.68 15.71
N ALA A 365 25.31 -9.31 16.11
CA ALA A 365 25.19 -10.01 17.39
C ALA A 365 26.08 -11.27 17.45
N THR A 366 26.07 -12.05 16.38
CA THR A 366 26.86 -13.29 16.27
C THR A 366 28.32 -13.03 15.96
N LYS A 367 28.66 -11.81 15.50
CA LYS A 367 29.97 -11.44 14.95
C LYS A 367 30.39 -12.36 13.79
N ASN A 368 29.42 -12.86 13.03
CA ASN A 368 29.63 -13.89 12.03
C ASN A 368 28.67 -13.70 10.84
N ALA A 369 29.23 -13.59 9.64
CA ALA A 369 28.45 -13.34 8.42
C ALA A 369 27.92 -14.61 7.73
N LYS A 370 28.02 -15.80 8.35
CA LYS A 370 27.56 -17.06 7.71
C LYS A 370 26.08 -17.01 7.33
N LEU A 371 25.21 -16.64 8.25
CA LEU A 371 23.76 -16.58 8.00
C LEU A 371 23.41 -15.43 7.03
N LEU A 372 24.06 -14.28 7.15
CA LEU A 372 23.95 -13.17 6.20
C LEU A 372 24.28 -13.61 4.76
N ASN A 373 25.43 -14.28 4.56
CA ASN A 373 25.86 -14.75 3.25
C ASN A 373 24.91 -15.81 2.68
N GLN A 374 24.43 -16.73 3.53
CA GLN A 374 23.48 -17.75 3.15
C GLN A 374 22.14 -17.12 2.73
N GLY A 375 21.56 -16.26 3.58
CA GLY A 375 20.27 -15.64 3.32
C GLY A 375 20.24 -14.75 2.08
N ILE A 376 21.31 -13.97 1.81
CA ILE A 376 21.42 -13.20 0.57
C ILE A 376 21.46 -14.13 -0.66
N SER A 377 22.16 -15.27 -0.56
CA SER A 377 22.27 -16.24 -1.66
C SER A 377 20.97 -17.01 -1.89
N SER A 378 20.12 -17.12 -0.87
CA SER A 378 18.81 -17.78 -0.93
C SER A 378 17.68 -16.85 -1.42
N LEU A 379 17.93 -15.54 -1.52
CA LEU A 379 16.92 -14.61 -2.04
C LEU A 379 16.60 -14.97 -3.50
N PRO A 380 15.32 -15.13 -3.87
CA PRO A 380 14.98 -15.41 -5.24
C PRO A 380 15.26 -14.19 -6.13
N ASP A 381 15.52 -14.45 -7.42
CA ASP A 381 15.77 -13.39 -8.41
C ASP A 381 14.53 -12.49 -8.55
N LYS A 382 14.74 -11.19 -8.36
CA LYS A 382 13.69 -10.18 -8.55
C LYS A 382 13.30 -10.06 -10.02
N LEU A 383 12.05 -9.67 -10.26
CA LEU A 383 11.55 -9.39 -11.60
C LEU A 383 12.27 -8.19 -12.25
N ASP A 384 12.18 -8.10 -13.59
CA ASP A 384 12.54 -6.88 -14.29
C ASP A 384 11.64 -5.74 -13.81
N ARG A 385 12.20 -4.53 -13.70
CA ARG A 385 11.48 -3.34 -13.19
C ARG A 385 10.96 -3.52 -11.77
N ALA A 386 11.70 -4.26 -10.95
CA ALA A 386 11.51 -4.32 -9.50
C ALA A 386 12.84 -4.00 -8.79
N THR A 387 12.75 -3.40 -7.59
CA THR A 387 13.91 -3.16 -6.73
C THR A 387 13.60 -3.33 -5.25
N TRP A 388 14.61 -3.76 -4.51
CA TRP A 388 14.60 -3.79 -3.06
C TRP A 388 14.84 -2.39 -2.49
N LEU A 389 14.09 -2.03 -1.45
CA LEU A 389 14.43 -0.94 -0.55
C LEU A 389 15.22 -1.52 0.62
N ASN A 390 16.55 -1.44 0.53
CA ASN A 390 17.45 -1.91 1.57
C ASN A 390 17.55 -0.86 2.69
N TYR A 391 17.43 -1.29 3.94
CA TYR A 391 17.41 -0.40 5.09
C TYR A 391 18.10 -1.05 6.30
N ILE A 392 18.46 -0.24 7.30
CA ILE A 392 19.10 -0.70 8.55
C ILE A 392 18.09 -0.71 9.71
N ARG A 393 17.27 0.34 9.81
CA ARG A 393 16.16 0.47 10.77
C ARG A 393 15.00 1.21 10.12
N CYS A 394 13.81 0.99 10.64
CA CYS A 394 12.59 1.72 10.31
C CYS A 394 11.92 2.20 11.61
N HIS A 395 10.73 2.78 11.49
CA HIS A 395 9.92 3.20 12.63
C HIS A 395 9.42 2.04 13.51
N ASP A 396 9.29 0.84 12.95
CA ASP A 396 8.84 -0.35 13.67
C ASP A 396 9.99 -1.07 14.39
N ASP A 397 9.63 -2.09 15.15
CA ASP A 397 10.53 -3.05 15.75
C ASP A 397 11.29 -3.89 14.70
N ILE A 398 12.20 -4.75 15.16
CA ILE A 398 12.97 -5.64 14.29
C ILE A 398 12.31 -7.02 14.30
N GLY A 399 11.54 -7.31 13.25
CA GLY A 399 11.11 -8.67 12.96
C GLY A 399 12.28 -9.54 12.47
N LEU A 400 12.51 -10.68 13.10
CA LEU A 400 13.57 -11.64 12.69
C LEU A 400 13.14 -12.48 11.47
N GLY A 401 12.61 -11.85 10.42
CA GLY A 401 12.01 -12.50 9.25
C GLY A 401 12.98 -13.12 8.24
N PHE A 402 13.86 -14.03 8.68
CA PHE A 402 14.71 -14.87 7.81
C PHE A 402 14.38 -16.37 7.99
N ASP A 403 14.65 -17.18 6.96
CA ASP A 403 14.14 -18.56 6.84
C ASP A 403 14.84 -19.53 7.80
N ASP A 404 14.07 -20.38 8.49
CA ASP A 404 14.57 -21.46 9.32
C ASP A 404 15.43 -22.47 8.54
N LEU A 405 15.19 -22.65 7.24
CA LEU A 405 16.03 -23.48 6.38
C LEU A 405 17.45 -22.91 6.26
N ASP A 406 17.59 -21.60 6.13
CA ASP A 406 18.90 -20.93 6.08
C ASP A 406 19.61 -20.99 7.43
N ILE A 407 18.88 -20.84 8.54
CA ILE A 407 19.44 -20.99 9.90
C ILE A 407 20.03 -22.40 10.08
N ARG A 408 19.27 -23.44 9.69
CA ARG A 408 19.74 -24.83 9.75
C ARG A 408 20.93 -25.08 8.81
N ALA A 409 20.92 -24.48 7.61
CA ALA A 409 22.00 -24.64 6.63
C ALA A 409 23.36 -24.15 7.15
N VAL A 410 23.38 -23.13 8.01
CA VAL A 410 24.61 -22.62 8.63
C VAL A 410 24.96 -23.27 9.97
N GLY A 411 24.19 -24.27 10.40
CA GLY A 411 24.46 -25.09 11.58
C GLY A 411 23.90 -24.54 12.89
N TYR A 412 22.94 -23.62 12.84
CA TYR A 412 22.22 -23.12 14.02
C TYR A 412 20.87 -23.84 14.18
N GLU A 413 20.36 -23.89 15.41
CA GLU A 413 19.01 -24.35 15.70
C GLU A 413 18.07 -23.13 15.68
N PRO A 414 17.02 -23.10 14.84
CA PRO A 414 16.18 -21.92 14.64
C PRO A 414 15.62 -21.27 15.91
N ALA A 415 15.00 -22.04 16.80
CA ALA A 415 14.35 -21.48 17.97
C ALA A 415 15.37 -20.87 18.95
N ALA A 416 16.44 -21.61 19.24
CA ALA A 416 17.53 -21.15 20.10
C ALA A 416 18.24 -19.92 19.51
N HIS A 417 18.43 -19.87 18.18
CA HIS A 417 19.06 -18.74 17.52
C HIS A 417 18.23 -17.46 17.61
N ARG A 418 16.91 -17.57 17.39
CA ARG A 418 15.98 -16.45 17.56
C ARG A 418 15.94 -15.95 19.01
N ASN A 419 15.89 -16.87 19.97
CA ASN A 419 15.93 -16.52 21.38
C ASN A 419 17.25 -15.82 21.76
N PHE A 420 18.39 -16.30 21.25
CA PHE A 420 19.67 -15.64 21.43
C PHE A 420 19.66 -14.19 20.92
N LEU A 421 19.08 -13.95 19.74
CA LEU A 421 19.00 -12.60 19.19
C LEU A 421 18.10 -11.68 20.02
N ILE A 422 16.96 -12.19 20.50
CA ILE A 422 16.08 -11.45 21.41
C ILE A 422 16.87 -11.10 22.69
N ASP A 423 17.44 -12.10 23.37
CA ASP A 423 18.21 -11.93 24.62
C ASP A 423 19.43 -11.01 24.47
N TYR A 424 20.04 -10.93 23.27
CA TYR A 424 21.19 -10.06 23.02
C TYR A 424 20.80 -8.58 22.87
N TYR A 425 19.61 -8.31 22.33
CA TYR A 425 19.14 -6.96 22.00
C TYR A 425 18.17 -6.36 23.03
N THR A 426 17.62 -7.17 23.94
CA THR A 426 16.81 -6.73 25.09
C THR A 426 17.60 -6.82 26.38
#